data_AF-E6X7S3-F1
#
_entry.id   AF-E6X7S3-F1
#
_cell.length_a   1.000
_cell.length_b   1.000
_cell.length_c   1.000
_cell.angle_alpha   90.00
_cell.angle_beta   90.00
_cell.angle_gamma   90.00
#
_symmetry.space_group_name_H-M   'P 1'
#
loop_
_entity.id
_entity.type
_entity.pdbx_description
1 polymer ?
#
loop_
_entity_poly.entity_id
_entity_poly.type
_entity_poly.pdbx_seq_one_letter_code
_entity_poly.pdbx_strand_id
1 'polypeptide(L)'
;MEVIEENPLFKMMNEMSASEEETAIADYGEFGYEASNPIPVKSELDISTYLGRLRTIAGKKVAYKKLGITNTPLIETPIAIYKITLHGTLLATLYISANQFINSERAPKNFELAALPH
;
A
#
# COMPACT_ATOMS: atom_id res chain seq x y z
N MET A 1 -24.20 -53.89 0.58
CA MET A 1 -23.27 -52.82 0.99
C MET A 1 -22.65 -52.34 -0.30
N GLU A 2 -23.31 -51.40 -0.98
CA GLU A 2 -22.89 -50.91 -2.29
C GLU A 2 -21.78 -49.88 -2.10
N VAL A 3 -20.62 -50.16 -2.69
CA VAL A 3 -19.50 -49.23 -2.77
C VAL A 3 -19.82 -48.29 -3.91
N ILE A 4 -20.13 -47.04 -3.59
CA ILE A 4 -20.42 -46.01 -4.58
C ILE A 4 -19.07 -45.65 -5.23
N GLU A 5 -18.84 -46.14 -6.45
CA GLU A 5 -17.70 -45.69 -7.26
C GLU A 5 -17.88 -44.20 -7.56
N GLU A 6 -16.94 -43.40 -7.05
CA GLU A 6 -16.96 -41.96 -7.24
C GLU A 6 -16.78 -41.65 -8.73
N ASN A 7 -17.82 -41.06 -9.33
CA ASN A 7 -17.86 -40.72 -10.74
C ASN A 7 -16.72 -39.74 -11.09
N PRO A 8 -15.83 -40.07 -12.06
CA PRO A 8 -14.65 -39.26 -12.37
C PRO A 8 -14.98 -37.82 -12.80
N LEU A 9 -16.21 -37.56 -13.26
CA LEU A 9 -16.71 -36.20 -13.53
C LEU A 9 -16.80 -35.33 -12.26
N PHE A 10 -17.14 -35.91 -11.11
CA PHE A 10 -17.25 -35.18 -9.85
C PHE A 10 -15.88 -34.75 -9.33
N LYS A 11 -14.84 -35.56 -9.61
CA LYS A 11 -13.45 -35.24 -9.26
C LYS A 11 -12.90 -34.09 -10.11
N MET A 12 -13.19 -34.10 -11.42
CA MET A 12 -12.82 -33.00 -12.32
C MET A 12 -13.53 -31.68 -12.00
N MET A 13 -14.79 -31.71 -11.53
CA MET A 13 -15.49 -30.48 -11.12
C MET A 13 -14.95 -29.90 -9.80
N ASN A 14 -14.45 -30.73 -8.88
CA ASN A 14 -13.84 -30.27 -7.63
C ASN A 14 -12.41 -29.71 -7.84
N GLU A 15 -11.66 -30.25 -8.80
CA GLU A 15 -10.33 -29.72 -9.16
C GLU A 15 -10.41 -28.40 -9.96
N MET A 16 -11.58 -28.04 -10.50
CA MET A 16 -11.77 -26.80 -11.26
C MET A 16 -12.39 -25.64 -10.45
N SER A 17 -12.64 -25.84 -9.15
CA SER A 17 -13.19 -24.82 -8.24
C SER A 17 -12.28 -24.51 -7.05
N ALA A 18 -10.99 -24.77 -7.20
CA ALA A 18 -9.94 -24.31 -6.28
C ALA A 18 -8.89 -23.47 -7.03
N SER A 19 -9.38 -22.51 -7.80
CA SER A 19 -8.63 -21.28 -8.04
C SER A 19 -9.53 -20.12 -7.63
N GLU A 20 -9.83 -20.06 -6.34
CA GLU A 20 -9.66 -18.80 -5.64
C GLU A 20 -8.16 -18.44 -5.75
N GLU A 21 -7.72 -18.11 -6.97
CA GLU A 21 -6.71 -17.07 -7.11
C GLU A 21 -7.42 -15.84 -6.57
N GLU A 22 -7.44 -15.74 -5.25
CA GLU A 22 -7.35 -14.47 -4.58
C GLU A 22 -6.17 -13.82 -5.30
N THR A 23 -6.49 -13.00 -6.29
CA THR A 23 -5.59 -11.98 -6.82
C THR A 23 -5.37 -10.99 -5.69
N ALA A 24 -4.82 -11.46 -4.57
CA ALA A 24 -3.72 -10.80 -3.92
C ALA A 24 -2.66 -10.69 -5.01
N ILE A 25 -2.82 -9.66 -5.86
CA ILE A 25 -1.71 -8.93 -6.42
C ILE A 25 -0.80 -8.68 -5.22
N ALA A 26 0.17 -9.58 -5.02
CA ALA A 26 1.18 -9.41 -4.01
C ALA A 26 1.76 -8.05 -4.33
N ASP A 27 1.50 -7.06 -3.47
CA ASP A 27 2.09 -5.74 -3.56
C ASP A 27 3.61 -5.94 -3.66
N TYR A 28 4.14 -5.98 -4.88
CA TYR A 28 5.54 -6.23 -5.13
C TYR A 28 6.28 -4.96 -4.74
N GLY A 29 6.84 -4.96 -3.53
CA GLY A 29 7.72 -3.89 -3.06
C GLY A 29 7.44 -3.44 -1.63
N GLU A 30 8.35 -2.66 -1.06
CA GLU A 30 8.24 -2.19 0.31
C GLU A 30 7.19 -1.06 0.41
N PHE A 31 6.19 -1.25 1.29
CA PHE A 31 5.02 -0.36 1.43
C PHE A 31 5.43 1.10 1.61
N GLY A 32 5.02 1.92 0.65
CA GLY A 32 5.29 3.34 0.57
C GLY A 32 6.69 3.72 0.09
N TYR A 33 7.61 2.77 -0.10
CA TYR A 33 8.97 3.02 -0.59
C TYR A 33 9.14 2.74 -2.08
N GLU A 34 8.17 2.07 -2.69
CA GLU A 34 8.20 1.76 -4.12
C GLU A 34 6.90 2.21 -4.80
N ALA A 35 7.02 2.61 -6.06
CA ALA A 35 5.87 3.00 -6.88
C ALA A 35 4.92 1.82 -7.14
N SER A 36 5.39 0.59 -7.02
CA SER A 36 4.60 -0.63 -7.15
C SER A 36 3.75 -0.94 -5.92
N ASN A 37 4.05 -0.32 -4.77
CA ASN A 37 3.30 -0.44 -3.52
C ASN A 37 3.25 0.93 -2.79
N PRO A 38 2.61 1.94 -3.39
CA PRO A 38 2.56 3.28 -2.83
C PRO A 38 1.54 3.36 -1.68
N ILE A 39 1.66 4.39 -0.85
CA ILE A 39 0.71 4.65 0.24
C ILE A 39 -0.61 5.13 -0.38
N PRO A 40 -1.74 4.41 -0.19
CA PRO A 40 -3.01 4.85 -0.72
C PRO A 40 -3.63 5.96 0.14
N VAL A 41 -4.06 7.04 -0.50
CA VAL A 41 -4.83 8.11 0.16
C VAL A 41 -6.01 8.54 -0.71
N LYS A 42 -7.08 9.03 -0.06
CA LYS A 42 -8.32 9.42 -0.72
C LYS A 42 -8.15 10.62 -1.64
N SER A 43 -7.39 11.63 -1.21
CA SER A 43 -7.28 12.89 -1.94
C SER A 43 -5.88 13.49 -1.81
N GLU A 44 -5.50 14.43 -2.68
CA GLU A 44 -4.23 15.17 -2.53
C GLU A 44 -4.12 15.93 -1.19
N LEU A 45 -5.25 16.38 -0.62
CA LEU A 45 -5.29 16.98 0.72
C LEU A 45 -4.92 15.95 1.81
N ASP A 46 -5.42 14.72 1.69
CA ASP A 46 -5.13 13.64 2.62
C ASP A 46 -3.64 13.25 2.61
N ILE A 47 -2.92 13.47 1.51
CA ILE A 47 -1.46 13.30 1.47
C ILE A 47 -0.78 14.20 2.51
N SER A 48 -1.16 15.48 2.53
CA SER A 48 -0.58 16.46 3.45
C SER A 48 -0.94 16.13 4.90
N THR A 49 -2.16 15.64 5.13
CA THR A 49 -2.61 15.13 6.43
C THR A 49 -1.79 13.92 6.89
N TYR A 50 -1.62 12.93 6.01
CA TYR A 50 -0.85 11.71 6.27
C TYR A 50 0.62 12.04 6.58
N LEU A 51 1.29 12.80 5.70
CA LEU A 51 2.67 13.21 5.89
C LEU A 51 2.84 14.14 7.10
N GLY A 52 1.84 14.97 7.39
CA GLY A 52 1.81 15.81 8.59
C GLY A 52 1.76 15.01 9.89
N ARG A 53 1.17 13.80 9.86
CA ARG A 53 1.12 12.85 10.97
C ARG A 53 2.33 11.93 11.03
N LEU A 54 3.10 11.81 9.95
CA LEU A 54 4.27 10.93 9.89
C LEU A 54 5.33 11.35 10.92
N ARG A 55 5.77 10.39 11.72
CA ARG A 55 6.83 10.52 12.73
C ARG A 55 7.85 9.41 12.52
N THR A 56 9.10 9.65 12.93
CA THR A 56 10.06 8.55 13.06
C THR A 56 9.66 7.66 14.24
N ILE A 57 10.22 6.44 14.31
CA ILE A 57 10.10 5.55 15.49
C ILE A 57 10.55 6.19 16.81
N ALA A 58 11.30 7.29 16.75
CA ALA A 58 11.70 8.07 17.91
C ALA A 58 10.68 9.18 18.26
N GLY A 59 9.50 9.16 17.65
CA GLY A 59 8.44 10.17 17.81
C GLY A 59 8.72 11.52 17.17
N LYS A 60 9.81 11.67 16.39
CA LYS A 60 10.21 12.99 15.84
C LYS A 60 9.40 13.33 14.59
N LYS A 61 8.96 14.59 14.51
CA LYS A 61 8.29 15.13 13.32
C LYS A 61 9.27 15.22 12.16
N VAL A 62 8.91 14.58 11.05
CA VAL A 62 9.69 14.65 9.80
C VAL A 62 9.24 15.83 8.96
N ALA A 63 10.15 16.34 8.14
CA ALA A 63 9.87 17.29 7.09
C ALA A 63 9.74 16.54 5.76
N TYR A 64 8.80 16.96 4.91
CA TYR A 64 8.56 16.33 3.63
C TYR A 64 8.53 17.35 2.50
N LYS A 65 8.96 16.94 1.30
CA LYS A 65 8.93 17.77 0.09
C LYS A 65 8.52 16.93 -1.11
N LYS A 66 7.52 17.39 -1.88
CA LYS A 66 7.14 16.75 -3.16
C LYS A 66 8.30 16.89 -4.15
N LEU A 67 8.77 15.77 -4.69
CA LEU A 67 9.79 15.72 -5.73
C LEU A 67 9.19 15.71 -7.13
N GLY A 68 8.03 15.08 -7.29
CA GLY A 68 7.36 14.94 -8.57
C GLY A 68 6.20 13.97 -8.52
N ILE A 69 5.79 13.51 -9.70
CA ILE A 69 4.75 12.50 -9.90
C ILE A 69 5.32 11.46 -10.85
N THR A 70 5.00 10.19 -10.61
CA THR A 70 5.32 9.06 -11.47
C THR A 70 4.05 8.24 -11.70
N ASN A 71 4.06 7.44 -12.75
CA ASN A 71 2.99 6.51 -13.09
C ASN A 71 3.62 5.14 -13.32
N THR A 72 2.91 4.08 -12.98
CA THR A 72 3.33 2.71 -13.22
C THR A 72 2.22 1.98 -13.97
N PRO A 73 2.52 1.04 -14.89
CA PRO A 73 1.48 0.25 -15.56
C PRO A 73 0.63 -0.58 -14.58
N LEU A 74 1.09 -0.76 -13.34
CA LEU A 74 0.35 -1.47 -12.29
C LEU A 74 -0.77 -0.64 -11.65
N ILE A 75 -0.68 0.69 -11.70
CA ILE A 75 -1.57 1.61 -10.96
C ILE A 75 -1.96 2.74 -11.92
N GLU A 76 -3.25 2.81 -12.26
CA GLU A 76 -3.78 3.79 -13.20
C GLU A 76 -3.77 5.23 -12.65
N THR A 77 -3.73 5.39 -11.32
CA THR A 77 -3.71 6.68 -10.65
C THR A 77 -2.30 7.27 -10.52
N PRO A 78 -2.16 8.61 -10.55
CA PRO A 78 -0.87 9.25 -10.41
C PRO A 78 -0.26 9.04 -9.02
N ILE A 79 1.03 8.69 -8.99
CA ILE A 79 1.78 8.44 -7.77
C ILE A 79 2.71 9.62 -7.50
N ALA A 80 2.45 10.35 -6.42
CA ALA A 80 3.31 11.44 -6.00
C ALA A 80 4.53 10.92 -5.22
N ILE A 81 5.70 11.48 -5.53
CA ILE A 81 6.97 11.15 -4.88
C ILE A 81 7.29 12.24 -3.86
N TYR A 82 7.54 11.84 -2.61
CA TYR A 82 7.89 12.73 -1.51
C TYR A 82 9.23 12.35 -0.90
N LYS A 83 10.10 13.34 -0.77
CA LYS A 83 11.33 13.21 0.01
C LYS A 83 11.02 13.46 1.47
N ILE A 84 11.35 12.51 2.35
CA ILE A 84 11.23 12.62 3.80
C ILE A 84 12.60 12.90 4.39
N THR A 85 12.67 13.94 5.22
CA THR A 85 13.91 14.43 5.83
C THR A 85 13.70 14.71 7.31
N LEU A 86 14.76 14.60 8.10
CA LEU A 86 14.78 14.97 9.50
C LEU A 86 16.03 15.80 9.77
N HIS A 87 15.85 17.05 10.21
CA HIS A 87 16.95 18.00 10.43
C HIS A 87 17.92 18.14 9.23
N GLY A 88 17.39 18.07 8.01
CA GLY A 88 18.19 18.16 6.78
C GLY A 88 18.75 16.83 6.26
N THR A 89 18.73 15.77 7.07
CA THR A 89 19.14 14.42 6.65
C THR A 89 18.00 13.73 5.92
N LEU A 90 18.28 13.15 4.75
CA LEU A 90 17.33 12.29 4.03
C LEU A 90 17.09 11.00 4.82
N LEU A 91 15.83 10.73 5.16
CA LEU A 91 15.42 9.48 5.80
C LEU A 91 14.93 8.48 4.77
N ALA A 92 14.02 8.90 3.91
CA ALA A 92 13.32 8.03 2.97
C ALA A 92 12.75 8.83 1.79
N THR A 93 12.49 8.13 0.69
CA THR A 93 11.64 8.63 -0.39
C THR A 93 10.37 7.81 -0.36
N LEU A 94 9.23 8.47 -0.19
CA LEU A 94 7.93 7.83 -0.14
C LEU A 94 7.13 8.07 -1.42
N TYR A 95 6.39 7.05 -1.81
CA TYR A 95 5.49 7.04 -2.96
C TYR A 95 4.06 6.99 -2.45
N ILE A 96 3.23 7.92 -2.90
CA ILE A 96 1.87 8.10 -2.38
C ILE A 96 0.92 8.18 -3.57
N SER A 97 -0.07 7.30 -3.60
CA SER A 97 -1.10 7.28 -4.65
C SER A 97 -2.34 8.01 -4.15
N ALA A 98 -2.73 9.07 -4.87
CA ALA A 98 -3.96 9.82 -4.60
C ALA A 98 -5.20 9.13 -5.21
N ASN A 99 -6.39 9.62 -4.87
CA ASN A 99 -7.67 9.19 -5.44
C ASN A 99 -8.03 7.72 -5.16
N GLN A 100 -7.64 7.23 -3.99
CA GLN A 100 -7.94 5.87 -3.55
C GLN A 100 -9.25 5.81 -2.77
N PHE A 101 -9.87 4.63 -2.67
CA PHE A 101 -11.11 4.47 -1.90
C PHE A 101 -10.91 4.62 -0.38
N ILE A 102 -9.69 4.41 0.10
CA ILE A 102 -9.34 4.43 1.53
C ILE A 102 -8.13 5.32 1.81
N ASN A 103 -8.10 5.88 3.02
CA ASN A 103 -6.90 6.52 3.56
C ASN A 103 -6.09 5.43 4.27
N SER A 104 -4.82 5.29 3.94
CA SER A 104 -3.97 4.34 4.66
C SER A 104 -3.77 4.78 6.12
N GLU A 105 -4.09 3.88 7.03
CA GLU A 105 -3.77 4.01 8.46
C GLU A 105 -2.44 3.32 8.82
N ARG A 106 -1.75 2.75 7.83
CA ARG A 106 -0.47 2.08 8.00
C ARG A 106 0.67 3.05 7.73
N ALA A 107 1.67 3.06 8.60
CA ALA A 107 2.92 3.78 8.37
C ALA A 107 3.89 2.92 7.53
N PRO A 108 4.73 3.52 6.67
CA PRO A 108 5.88 2.83 6.08
C PRO A 108 6.82 2.37 7.19
N LYS A 109 7.59 1.31 6.90
CA LYS A 109 8.58 0.74 7.81
C LYS A 109 9.50 1.82 8.39
N ASN A 110 9.85 1.72 9.67
CA ASN A 110 10.64 2.73 10.41
C ASN A 110 9.98 4.11 10.59
N PHE A 111 8.68 4.21 10.31
CA PHE A 111 7.86 5.36 10.65
C PHE A 111 6.63 4.95 11.45
N GLU A 112 6.03 5.92 12.10
CA GLU A 112 4.79 5.81 12.83
C GLU A 112 3.87 6.96 12.46
N LEU A 113 2.56 6.73 12.55
CA LEU A 113 1.56 7.78 12.36
C LEU A 113 1.09 8.28 13.72
N ALA A 114 1.20 9.58 13.96
CA ALA A 114 0.60 10.20 15.13
C ALA A 114 -0.94 10.03 15.11
N ALA A 115 -1.55 9.89 16.28
CA ALA A 115 -3.00 9.89 16.42
C ALA A 115 -3.62 11.16 15.82
N LEU A 116 -4.82 11.06 15.26
CA LEU A 116 -5.58 12.25 14.86
C LEU A 116 -5.89 13.06 16.14
N PRO A 117 -5.71 14.39 16.13
CA PRO A 117 -6.24 15.20 17.22
C PRO A 117 -7.76 15.02 17.25
N HIS A 118 -8.27 14.58 18.40
CA HIS A 118 -9.70 14.48 18.69
C HIS A 118 -10.32 15.85 18.93
#